data_AF-A0A7S2HIT6-F1
#
_entry.id   AF-A0A7S2HIT6-F1
#
_cell.length_a   1.000
_cell.length_b   1.000
_cell.length_c   1.000
_cell.angle_alpha   90.00
_cell.angle_beta   90.00
_cell.angle_gamma   90.00
#
_symmetry.space_group_name_H-M   'P 1'
#
loop_
_entity.id
_entity.type
_entity.pdbx_description
1 polymer ?
#
loop_
_entity_poly.entity_id
_entity_poly.type
_entity_poly.pdbx_seq_one_letter_code
_entity_poly.pdbx_strand_id
1 'polypeptide(L)'
;MVVIFLQFLYFKVKRRCLDNSEQIQQLHTSMGFWFLVFTYTIFQSTSSIIFDIFSFDNLGTDNECYLTSDYTTRCNTARWRLWVIYAACCVLVYPIGIPFMYFTLLWRNRHIIDPSLDETGARARMGDNFGKSRVAQALEIRNADRKIQYLAFLFESFEPRYWWWEVFESFRRLTMTSFQVFIFPGSSRQMFTSLAASFLFVKMYSYCNPYVLDSDDILAETVQWVTALTIGIALMLSVGSISSSGFVGAMLIGLQVSVLCFAAYLCLITLNTEINFFLEWPIFKPVKRFHSRVSTMNFQSKDSTAVIYPKDGSFYNPETEPEYDTQDDCPNPGAGMKYIKADCSFEPEKKSS
;
A
#
# COMPACT_ATOMS: atom_id res chain seq x y z
N MET A 1 -23.98 -6.23 -9.98
CA MET A 1 -25.37 -5.79 -9.72
C MET A 1 -26.00 -6.50 -8.52
N VAL A 2 -26.11 -7.84 -8.50
CA VAL A 2 -26.75 -8.58 -7.41
C VAL A 2 -26.13 -8.29 -6.03
N VAL A 3 -24.81 -8.28 -5.90
CA VAL A 3 -24.15 -8.04 -4.62
C VAL A 3 -24.33 -6.59 -4.12
N ILE A 4 -24.29 -5.59 -4.99
CA ILE A 4 -24.59 -4.19 -4.63
C ILE A 4 -26.02 -4.08 -4.11
N PHE A 5 -26.94 -4.76 -4.80
CA PHE A 5 -28.35 -4.78 -4.40
C PHE A 5 -28.53 -5.48 -3.04
N LEU A 6 -27.84 -6.60 -2.79
CA LEU A 6 -27.84 -7.28 -1.50
C LEU A 6 -27.20 -6.43 -0.39
N GLN A 7 -26.10 -5.72 -0.66
CA GLN A 7 -25.51 -4.76 0.28
C GLN A 7 -26.49 -3.64 0.62
N PHE A 8 -27.19 -3.11 -0.39
CA PHE A 8 -28.19 -2.08 -0.19
C PHE A 8 -29.41 -2.57 0.59
N LEU A 9 -29.90 -3.78 0.32
CA LEU A 9 -30.97 -4.42 1.07
C LEU A 9 -30.55 -4.68 2.52
N TYR A 10 -29.35 -5.24 2.73
CA TYR A 10 -28.77 -5.43 4.05
C TYR A 10 -28.70 -4.12 4.82
N PHE A 11 -28.22 -3.04 4.18
CA PHE A 11 -28.20 -1.70 4.76
C PHE A 11 -29.59 -1.23 5.15
N LYS A 12 -30.58 -1.32 4.24
CA LYS A 12 -31.95 -0.91 4.53
C LYS A 12 -32.57 -1.69 5.68
N VAL A 13 -32.32 -3.00 5.77
CA VAL A 13 -32.83 -3.85 6.86
C VAL A 13 -32.15 -3.48 8.17
N LYS A 14 -30.81 -3.44 8.19
CA LYS A 14 -30.04 -3.16 9.40
C LYS A 14 -30.24 -1.74 9.93
N ARG A 15 -30.40 -0.75 9.04
CA ARG A 15 -30.73 0.63 9.43
C ARG A 15 -32.06 0.75 10.15
N ARG A 16 -33.06 -0.09 9.84
CA ARG A 16 -34.35 -0.08 10.58
C ARG A 16 -34.23 -0.58 12.02
N CYS A 17 -33.20 -1.35 12.34
CA CYS A 17 -32.96 -1.91 13.67
C CYS A 17 -32.07 -1.02 14.55
N LEU A 18 -31.55 0.09 14.01
CA LEU A 18 -30.56 0.95 14.65
C LEU A 18 -31.16 2.32 14.91
N ASP A 19 -31.20 2.72 16.18
CA ASP A 19 -31.71 4.03 16.61
C ASP A 19 -30.58 4.98 17.05
N ASN A 20 -29.41 4.43 17.40
CA ASN A 20 -28.25 5.22 17.85
C ASN A 20 -27.46 5.81 16.66
N SER A 21 -27.19 7.11 16.70
CA SER A 21 -26.44 7.84 15.67
C SER A 21 -25.01 7.31 15.45
N GLU A 22 -24.32 6.88 16.52
CA GLU A 22 -22.97 6.32 16.40
C GLU A 22 -22.96 5.01 15.62
N GLN A 23 -23.92 4.13 15.90
CA GLN A 23 -24.02 2.84 15.22
C GLN A 23 -24.41 3.01 13.74
N ILE A 24 -25.25 4.02 13.45
CA ILE A 24 -25.58 4.40 12.06
C ILE A 24 -24.31 4.88 11.33
N GLN A 25 -23.47 5.71 11.97
CA GLN A 25 -22.21 6.16 11.38
C GLN A 25 -21.24 5.01 11.13
N GLN A 26 -21.07 4.09 12.08
CA GLN A 26 -20.27 2.88 11.89
C GLN A 26 -20.79 2.00 10.75
N LEU A 27 -22.12 1.86 10.63
CA LEU A 27 -22.74 1.13 9.52
C LEU A 27 -22.43 1.80 8.17
N HIS A 28 -22.50 3.12 8.09
CA HIS A 28 -22.15 3.88 6.89
C HIS A 28 -20.68 3.69 6.51
N THR A 29 -19.75 3.78 7.47
CA THR A 29 -18.32 3.55 7.24
C THR A 29 -18.06 2.13 6.74
N SER A 30 -18.65 1.13 7.39
CA SER A 30 -18.51 -0.27 6.99
C SER A 30 -19.09 -0.53 5.59
N MET A 31 -20.26 0.03 5.29
CA MET A 31 -20.87 -0.09 3.95
C MET A 31 -19.99 0.59 2.88
N GLY A 32 -19.47 1.78 3.16
CA GLY A 32 -18.57 2.49 2.23
C GLY A 32 -17.32 1.68 1.94
N PHE A 33 -16.71 1.08 2.97
CA PHE A 33 -15.55 0.21 2.83
C PHE A 33 -15.85 -1.00 1.93
N TRP A 34 -16.90 -1.76 2.23
CA TRP A 34 -17.28 -2.94 1.45
C TRP A 34 -17.73 -2.60 0.02
N PHE A 35 -18.33 -1.43 -0.18
CA PHE A 35 -18.65 -0.94 -1.51
C PHE A 35 -17.38 -0.69 -2.32
N LEU A 36 -16.37 -0.02 -1.75
CA LEU A 36 -15.11 0.25 -2.43
C LEU A 36 -14.36 -1.04 -2.77
N VAL A 37 -14.23 -1.97 -1.81
CA VAL A 37 -13.64 -3.30 -2.05
C VAL A 37 -14.36 -4.03 -3.18
N PHE A 38 -15.69 -4.02 -3.18
CA PHE A 38 -16.47 -4.68 -4.22
C PHE A 38 -16.26 -4.05 -5.61
N THR A 39 -16.31 -2.72 -5.70
CA THR A 39 -16.04 -2.01 -6.96
C THR A 39 -14.64 -2.31 -7.47
N TYR A 40 -13.66 -2.42 -6.57
CA TYR A 40 -12.29 -2.74 -6.92
C TYR A 40 -12.13 -4.15 -7.49
N THR A 41 -12.73 -5.17 -6.86
CA THR A 41 -12.65 -6.56 -7.35
C THR A 41 -13.30 -6.73 -8.72
N ILE A 42 -14.38 -6.00 -8.99
CA ILE A 42 -15.15 -6.14 -10.23
C ILE A 42 -14.66 -5.24 -11.35
N PHE A 43 -14.01 -4.13 -10.99
CA PHE A 43 -13.48 -3.15 -11.93
C PHE A 43 -12.67 -3.81 -13.03
N GLN A 44 -11.72 -4.67 -12.66
CA GLN A 44 -10.81 -5.29 -13.62
C GLN A 44 -11.54 -6.25 -14.58
N SER A 45 -12.24 -7.24 -14.06
CA SER A 45 -12.90 -8.26 -14.88
C SER A 45 -13.98 -7.66 -15.80
N THR A 46 -14.74 -6.69 -15.29
CA THR A 46 -15.81 -6.05 -16.06
C THR A 46 -15.25 -5.14 -17.15
N SER A 47 -14.20 -4.38 -16.84
CA SER A 47 -13.55 -3.50 -17.82
C SER A 47 -12.99 -4.30 -18.99
N SER A 48 -12.32 -5.44 -18.73
CA SER A 48 -11.82 -6.30 -19.80
C SER A 48 -12.92 -6.84 -20.71
N ILE A 49 -14.05 -7.31 -20.15
CA ILE A 49 -15.19 -7.79 -20.95
C ILE A 49 -15.78 -6.67 -21.80
N ILE A 50 -15.90 -5.46 -21.26
CA ILE A 50 -16.43 -4.31 -22.01
C ILE A 50 -15.50 -3.97 -23.19
N PHE A 51 -14.19 -3.98 -22.98
CA PHE A 51 -13.24 -3.67 -24.05
C PHE A 51 -13.19 -4.76 -25.13
N ASP A 52 -13.41 -6.02 -24.77
CA ASP A 52 -13.46 -7.15 -25.71
C ASP A 52 -14.61 -7.04 -26.74
N ILE A 53 -15.71 -6.36 -26.39
CA ILE A 53 -16.83 -6.07 -27.31
C ILE A 53 -16.38 -5.22 -28.52
N PHE A 54 -15.27 -4.50 -28.40
CA PHE A 54 -14.72 -3.69 -29.48
C PHE A 54 -13.60 -4.41 -30.26
N SER A 55 -13.28 -5.65 -29.95
CA SER A 55 -12.30 -6.46 -30.68
C SER A 55 -12.94 -7.18 -31.87
N PHE A 56 -12.39 -6.99 -33.06
CA PHE A 56 -12.93 -7.58 -34.28
C PHE A 56 -11.87 -8.32 -35.07
N ASP A 57 -12.27 -9.46 -35.63
CA ASP A 57 -11.47 -10.22 -36.59
C ASP A 57 -12.08 -10.12 -37.98
N ASN A 58 -11.22 -9.91 -38.98
CA ASN A 58 -11.59 -9.97 -40.38
C ASN A 58 -11.32 -11.40 -40.88
N LEU A 59 -12.38 -12.14 -41.20
CA LEU A 59 -12.30 -13.50 -41.72
C LEU A 59 -12.62 -13.50 -43.22
N GLY A 60 -11.64 -13.87 -44.04
CA GLY A 60 -11.82 -14.13 -45.48
C GLY A 60 -11.52 -12.96 -46.42
N THR A 61 -11.69 -13.23 -47.73
CA THR A 61 -11.41 -12.31 -48.85
C THR A 61 -12.44 -11.20 -49.04
N ASP A 62 -13.63 -11.32 -48.42
CA ASP A 62 -14.80 -10.47 -48.70
C ASP A 62 -15.22 -9.58 -47.51
N ASN A 63 -14.28 -8.89 -46.84
CA ASN A 63 -14.57 -7.85 -45.84
C ASN A 63 -15.55 -8.28 -44.71
N GLU A 64 -15.75 -9.58 -44.48
CA GLU A 64 -16.62 -10.08 -43.42
C GLU A 64 -15.88 -9.99 -42.08
N CYS A 65 -16.29 -9.03 -41.25
CA CYS A 65 -15.78 -8.92 -39.88
C CYS A 65 -16.75 -9.47 -38.85
N TYR A 66 -16.17 -10.17 -37.87
CA TYR A 66 -16.84 -10.86 -36.78
C TYR A 66 -16.26 -10.39 -35.45
N LEU A 67 -17.09 -10.44 -34.40
CA LEU A 67 -16.66 -10.12 -33.05
C LEU A 67 -15.77 -11.26 -32.51
N THR A 68 -14.56 -10.96 -32.01
CA THR A 68 -13.61 -11.98 -31.54
C THR A 68 -14.17 -12.82 -30.39
N SER A 69 -14.96 -12.21 -29.50
CA SER A 69 -15.58 -12.89 -28.36
C SER A 69 -16.78 -13.77 -28.75
N ASP A 70 -17.41 -13.49 -29.91
CA ASP A 70 -18.57 -14.21 -30.41
C ASP A 70 -18.64 -14.14 -31.96
N TYR A 71 -18.09 -15.16 -32.60
CA TYR A 71 -18.07 -15.30 -34.07
C TYR A 71 -19.44 -15.52 -34.71
N THR A 72 -20.53 -15.61 -33.94
CA THR A 72 -21.89 -15.63 -34.52
C THR A 72 -22.39 -14.25 -34.90
N THR A 73 -21.78 -13.19 -34.36
CA THR A 73 -22.21 -11.81 -34.57
C THR A 73 -21.38 -11.12 -35.67
N ARG A 74 -22.03 -10.81 -36.80
CA ARG A 74 -21.44 -10.04 -37.91
C ARG A 74 -21.44 -8.53 -37.62
N CYS A 75 -20.37 -7.86 -38.03
CA CYS A 75 -20.25 -6.41 -38.02
C CYS A 75 -21.39 -5.70 -38.79
N ASN A 76 -21.62 -4.42 -38.48
CA ASN A 76 -22.59 -3.54 -39.17
C ASN A 76 -24.08 -3.94 -39.08
N THR A 77 -24.41 -4.99 -38.34
CA THR A 77 -25.80 -5.36 -38.03
C THR A 77 -26.44 -4.35 -37.05
N ALA A 78 -27.75 -4.10 -37.14
CA ALA A 78 -28.46 -3.23 -36.20
C ALA A 78 -28.30 -3.67 -34.72
N ARG A 79 -28.32 -5.00 -34.49
CA ARG A 79 -28.03 -5.60 -33.17
C ARG A 79 -26.64 -5.22 -32.66
N TRP A 80 -25.62 -5.27 -33.52
CA TRP A 80 -24.25 -4.90 -33.16
C TRP A 80 -24.13 -3.43 -32.78
N ARG A 81 -24.75 -2.51 -33.54
CA ARG A 81 -24.74 -1.07 -33.21
C ARG A 81 -25.31 -0.78 -31.83
N LEU A 82 -26.37 -1.48 -31.43
CA LEU A 82 -26.95 -1.36 -30.09
C LEU A 82 -25.97 -1.82 -29.00
N TRP A 83 -25.29 -2.96 -29.20
CA TRP A 83 -24.27 -3.45 -28.26
C TRP A 83 -23.07 -2.53 -28.13
N VAL A 84 -22.61 -1.92 -29.23
CA VAL A 84 -21.51 -0.94 -29.22
C VAL A 84 -21.88 0.31 -28.44
N ILE A 85 -23.09 0.85 -28.65
CA ILE A 85 -23.58 2.02 -27.88
C ILE A 85 -23.65 1.68 -26.39
N TYR A 86 -24.21 0.51 -26.06
CA TYR A 86 -24.29 0.03 -24.69
C TYR A 86 -22.89 -0.11 -24.05
N ALA A 87 -21.96 -0.76 -24.75
CA ALA A 87 -20.58 -0.92 -24.30
C ALA A 87 -19.88 0.43 -24.11
N ALA A 88 -20.06 1.38 -25.03
CA ALA A 88 -19.50 2.72 -24.92
C ALA A 88 -20.02 3.48 -23.69
N CYS A 89 -21.31 3.36 -23.36
CA CYS A 89 -21.84 3.87 -22.10
C CYS A 89 -21.21 3.19 -20.88
N CYS A 90 -21.00 1.87 -20.93
CA CYS A 90 -20.35 1.12 -19.86
C CYS A 90 -18.86 1.50 -19.68
N VAL A 91 -18.14 1.86 -20.73
CA VAL A 91 -16.75 2.36 -20.63
C VAL A 91 -16.67 3.60 -19.73
N LEU A 92 -17.63 4.52 -19.87
CA LEU A 92 -17.71 5.72 -19.02
C LEU A 92 -17.96 5.38 -17.56
N VAL A 93 -18.74 4.32 -17.28
CA VAL A 93 -19.10 3.93 -15.91
C VAL A 93 -17.98 3.16 -15.23
N TYR A 94 -17.35 2.20 -15.91
CA TYR A 94 -16.41 1.26 -15.29
C TYR A 94 -14.95 1.70 -15.47
N PRO A 95 -14.30 1.55 -16.65
CA PRO A 95 -12.92 1.96 -16.89
C PRO A 95 -12.59 3.40 -16.48
N ILE A 96 -13.52 4.34 -16.70
CA ILE A 96 -13.30 5.78 -16.44
C ILE A 96 -13.95 6.20 -15.12
N GLY A 97 -15.21 5.82 -14.91
CA GLY A 97 -15.99 6.27 -13.77
C GLY A 97 -15.46 5.81 -12.42
N ILE A 98 -14.99 4.56 -12.30
CA ILE A 98 -14.48 4.02 -11.03
C ILE A 98 -13.15 4.69 -10.63
N PRO A 99 -12.11 4.76 -11.48
CA PRO A 99 -10.88 5.48 -11.13
C PRO A 99 -11.12 6.97 -10.87
N PHE A 100 -12.03 7.60 -11.61
CA PHE A 100 -12.40 9.00 -11.36
C PHE A 100 -13.10 9.18 -10.01
N MET A 101 -13.99 8.25 -9.64
CA MET A 101 -14.62 8.23 -8.32
C MET A 101 -13.56 8.09 -7.21
N TYR A 102 -12.61 7.16 -7.36
CA TYR A 102 -11.50 7.01 -6.41
C TYR A 102 -10.69 8.30 -6.29
N PHE A 103 -10.29 8.89 -7.42
CA PHE A 103 -9.55 10.14 -7.46
C PHE A 103 -10.30 11.28 -6.75
N THR A 104 -11.59 11.47 -7.04
CA THR A 104 -12.39 12.55 -6.44
C THR A 104 -12.60 12.36 -4.94
N LEU A 105 -12.82 11.13 -4.48
CA LEU A 105 -12.96 10.81 -3.05
C LEU A 105 -11.65 11.06 -2.30
N LEU A 106 -10.51 10.64 -2.86
CA LEU A 106 -9.20 10.84 -2.26
C LEU A 106 -8.79 12.31 -2.30
N TRP A 107 -9.02 13.02 -3.41
CA TRP A 107 -8.70 14.45 -3.56
C TRP A 107 -9.44 15.31 -2.54
N ARG A 108 -10.74 15.05 -2.33
CA ARG A 108 -11.56 15.78 -1.35
C ARG A 108 -11.05 15.63 0.08
N ASN A 109 -10.55 14.44 0.42
CA ASN A 109 -10.06 14.13 1.76
C ASN A 109 -8.53 14.23 1.87
N ARG A 110 -7.83 14.77 0.86
CA ARG A 110 -6.36 14.76 0.77
C ARG A 110 -5.64 15.41 1.95
N HIS A 111 -6.27 16.41 2.58
CA HIS A 111 -5.68 17.13 3.71
C HIS A 111 -5.71 16.31 5.00
N ILE A 112 -6.62 15.33 5.09
CA ILE A 112 -6.71 14.37 6.19
C ILE A 112 -5.76 13.18 5.91
N ILE A 113 -5.62 12.79 4.63
CA ILE A 113 -4.74 11.70 4.20
C ILE A 113 -3.25 12.11 4.27
N ASP A 114 -2.94 13.35 3.91
CA ASP A 114 -1.60 13.97 3.97
C ASP A 114 -1.62 15.18 4.93
N PRO A 115 -1.66 14.91 6.26
CA PRO A 115 -1.74 15.95 7.27
C PRO A 115 -0.42 16.73 7.38
N SER A 116 -0.51 18.03 7.69
CA SER A 116 0.64 18.83 8.11
C SER A 116 0.96 18.56 9.58
N LEU A 117 2.22 18.34 9.91
CA LEU A 117 2.67 17.98 11.25
C LEU A 117 2.97 19.20 12.14
N ASP A 118 3.48 20.26 11.53
CA ASP A 118 3.99 21.44 12.23
C ASP A 118 3.12 22.67 11.90
N GLU A 119 3.15 23.68 12.77
CA GLU A 119 2.47 24.98 12.54
C GLU A 119 2.97 25.67 11.25
N THR A 120 4.17 25.33 10.80
CA THR A 120 4.76 25.77 9.52
C THR A 120 4.06 25.18 8.29
N GLY A 121 3.14 24.23 8.46
CA GLY A 121 2.44 23.55 7.37
C GLY A 121 3.29 22.49 6.66
N ALA A 122 4.41 22.09 7.26
CA ALA A 122 5.29 21.08 6.69
C ALA A 122 4.63 19.68 6.68
N ARG A 123 4.83 18.94 5.59
CA ARG A 123 4.29 17.58 5.38
C ARG A 123 5.38 16.54 5.53
N ALA A 124 5.01 15.34 5.98
CA ALA A 124 5.93 14.23 6.12
C ALA A 124 6.46 13.74 4.76
N ARG A 125 7.77 13.48 4.67
CA ARG A 125 8.45 12.94 3.48
C ARG A 125 9.55 11.98 3.88
N MET A 126 9.61 10.80 3.25
CA MET A 126 10.57 9.76 3.62
C MET A 126 12.03 10.09 3.25
N GLY A 127 12.26 11.08 2.37
CA GLY A 127 13.60 11.52 1.93
C GLY A 127 14.34 12.47 2.86
N ASP A 128 13.73 12.91 3.97
CA ASP A 128 14.33 13.85 4.92
C ASP A 128 15.14 13.11 6.01
N ASN A 129 16.09 13.79 6.68
CA ASN A 129 16.87 13.20 7.80
C ASN A 129 15.97 12.61 8.92
N PHE A 130 14.80 13.22 9.15
CA PHE A 130 13.79 12.76 10.10
C PHE A 130 12.57 12.12 9.41
N GLY A 131 12.71 11.74 8.13
CA GLY A 131 11.61 11.33 7.28
C GLY A 131 10.81 10.16 7.82
N LYS A 132 11.49 9.09 8.27
CA LYS A 132 10.82 7.90 8.85
C LYS A 132 9.99 8.23 10.09
N SER A 133 10.52 9.06 10.99
CA SER A 133 9.81 9.46 12.22
C SER A 133 8.60 10.35 11.91
N ARG A 134 8.74 11.33 11.01
CA ARG A 134 7.64 12.22 10.60
C ARG A 134 6.55 11.46 9.86
N VAL A 135 6.90 10.55 8.95
CA VAL A 135 5.92 9.71 8.25
C VAL A 135 5.15 8.84 9.23
N ALA A 136 5.80 8.23 10.22
CA ALA A 136 5.11 7.46 11.26
C ALA A 136 4.08 8.31 12.03
N GLN A 137 4.44 9.55 12.39
CA GLN A 137 3.51 10.48 13.04
C GLN A 137 2.31 10.86 12.15
N ALA A 138 2.56 11.13 10.86
CA ALA A 138 1.49 11.45 9.90
C ALA A 138 0.53 10.28 9.71
N LEU A 139 1.05 9.05 9.69
CA LEU A 139 0.25 7.83 9.60
C LEU A 139 -0.64 7.63 10.83
N GLU A 140 -0.14 7.94 12.03
CA GLU A 140 -0.92 7.87 13.27
C GLU A 140 -2.10 8.86 13.25
N ILE A 141 -1.84 10.13 12.89
CA ILE A 141 -2.87 11.17 12.76
C ILE A 141 -3.93 10.76 11.72
N ARG A 142 -3.48 10.28 10.56
CA ARG A 142 -4.33 9.80 9.48
C ARG A 142 -5.22 8.63 9.92
N ASN A 143 -4.65 7.63 10.58
CA ASN A 143 -5.37 6.41 10.96
C ASN A 143 -6.34 6.65 12.14
N ALA A 144 -6.12 7.70 12.94
CA ALA A 144 -7.02 8.09 14.03
C ALA A 144 -8.36 8.69 13.54
N ASP A 145 -8.42 9.26 12.33
CA ASP A 145 -9.64 9.91 11.84
C ASP A 145 -10.68 8.92 11.30
N ARG A 146 -11.78 8.77 12.05
CA ARG A 146 -12.92 7.90 11.69
C ARG A 146 -13.63 8.29 10.39
N LYS A 147 -13.50 9.54 9.92
CA LYS A 147 -14.17 10.04 8.71
C LYS A 147 -13.60 9.40 7.45
N ILE A 148 -12.31 9.06 7.44
CA ILE A 148 -11.63 8.51 6.26
C ILE A 148 -11.45 6.99 6.29
N GLN A 149 -11.83 6.33 7.39
CA GLN A 149 -11.69 4.88 7.55
C GLN A 149 -12.37 4.07 6.45
N TYR A 150 -13.48 4.55 5.88
CA TYR A 150 -14.12 3.84 4.77
C TYR A 150 -13.29 3.87 3.48
N LEU A 151 -12.40 4.86 3.29
CA LEU A 151 -11.47 4.91 2.16
C LEU A 151 -10.11 4.26 2.49
N ALA A 152 -9.89 3.75 3.71
CA ALA A 152 -8.61 3.21 4.14
C ALA A 152 -8.05 2.20 3.13
N PHE A 153 -8.91 1.33 2.59
CA PHE A 153 -8.56 0.38 1.53
C PHE A 153 -7.78 0.99 0.34
N LEU A 154 -8.02 2.26 -0.02
CA LEU A 154 -7.39 2.91 -1.18
C LEU A 154 -6.06 3.59 -0.86
N PHE A 155 -5.78 3.92 0.39
CA PHE A 155 -4.61 4.75 0.74
C PHE A 155 -3.75 4.19 1.88
N GLU A 156 -4.27 3.26 2.68
CA GLU A 156 -3.66 2.80 3.93
C GLU A 156 -2.26 2.22 3.71
N SER A 157 -2.10 1.41 2.66
CA SER A 157 -0.83 0.79 2.28
C SER A 157 0.21 1.77 1.71
N PHE A 158 -0.21 3.00 1.35
CA PHE A 158 0.65 3.98 0.69
C PHE A 158 1.07 5.10 1.63
N GLU A 159 2.24 5.69 1.36
CA GLU A 159 2.68 6.89 2.05
C GLU A 159 1.70 8.05 1.84
N PRO A 160 1.58 8.98 2.81
CA PRO A 160 0.72 10.15 2.69
C PRO A 160 0.94 10.97 1.40
N ARG A 161 2.19 11.06 0.93
CA ARG A 161 2.57 11.75 -0.31
C ARG A 161 1.88 11.15 -1.55
N TYR A 162 1.68 9.84 -1.56
CA TYR A 162 1.18 9.07 -2.70
C TYR A 162 -0.28 8.65 -2.52
N TRP A 163 -1.10 9.51 -1.92
CA TRP A 163 -2.54 9.28 -1.74
C TRP A 163 -3.31 8.92 -3.03
N TRP A 164 -2.77 9.26 -4.22
CA TRP A 164 -3.37 8.98 -5.53
C TRP A 164 -2.93 7.65 -6.16
N TRP A 165 -2.04 6.90 -5.50
CA TRP A 165 -1.38 5.73 -6.10
C TRP A 165 -2.36 4.65 -6.56
N GLU A 166 -3.45 4.42 -5.82
CA GLU A 166 -4.48 3.44 -6.20
C GLU A 166 -5.17 3.76 -7.54
N VAL A 167 -5.31 5.05 -7.87
CA VAL A 167 -5.85 5.49 -9.16
C VAL A 167 -4.87 5.16 -10.28
N PHE A 168 -3.57 5.37 -10.03
CA PHE A 168 -2.50 4.99 -10.95
C PHE A 168 -2.45 3.46 -11.15
N GLU A 169 -2.56 2.67 -10.08
CA GLU A 169 -2.69 1.21 -10.15
C GLU A 169 -3.85 0.77 -11.03
N SER A 170 -5.01 1.41 -10.85
CA SER A 170 -6.20 1.14 -11.66
C SER A 170 -5.94 1.42 -13.15
N PHE A 171 -5.32 2.56 -13.48
CA PHE A 171 -4.97 2.91 -14.85
C PHE A 171 -3.92 1.96 -15.46
N ARG A 172 -2.88 1.60 -14.68
CA ARG A 172 -1.84 0.65 -15.08
C ARG A 172 -2.45 -0.71 -15.42
N ARG A 173 -3.32 -1.22 -14.54
CA ARG A 173 -3.99 -2.52 -14.73
C ARG A 173 -4.81 -2.53 -16.01
N LEU A 174 -5.62 -1.50 -16.26
CA LEU A 174 -6.37 -1.38 -17.52
C LEU A 174 -5.46 -1.32 -18.73
N THR A 175 -4.36 -0.55 -18.66
CA THR A 175 -3.42 -0.40 -19.77
C THR A 175 -2.74 -1.72 -20.11
N MET A 176 -2.34 -2.50 -19.10
CA MET A 176 -1.64 -3.78 -19.25
C MET A 176 -2.53 -4.96 -19.61
N THR A 177 -3.85 -4.83 -19.51
CA THR A 177 -4.76 -5.98 -19.70
C THR A 177 -5.83 -5.76 -20.74
N SER A 178 -6.42 -4.57 -20.80
CA SER A 178 -7.57 -4.31 -21.67
C SER A 178 -7.25 -3.35 -22.82
N PHE A 179 -6.42 -2.33 -22.59
CA PHE A 179 -6.07 -1.37 -23.64
C PHE A 179 -5.30 -2.01 -24.79
N GLN A 180 -4.55 -3.08 -24.51
CA GLN A 180 -3.73 -3.78 -25.49
C GLN A 180 -4.55 -4.44 -26.60
N VAL A 181 -5.82 -4.76 -26.33
CA VAL A 181 -6.74 -5.37 -27.30
C VAL A 181 -6.87 -4.51 -28.57
N PHE A 182 -6.76 -3.19 -28.43
CA PHE A 182 -6.84 -2.24 -29.55
C PHE A 182 -5.55 -2.10 -30.36
N ILE A 183 -4.41 -2.57 -29.82
CA ILE A 183 -3.10 -2.34 -30.41
C ILE A 183 -2.67 -3.60 -31.16
N PHE A 184 -2.76 -3.57 -32.49
CA PHE A 184 -2.24 -4.62 -33.39
C PHE A 184 -2.56 -6.06 -32.92
N PRO A 185 -3.86 -6.43 -32.82
CA PRO A 185 -4.27 -7.69 -32.20
C PRO A 185 -3.55 -8.90 -32.81
N GLY A 186 -3.01 -9.76 -31.94
CA GLY A 186 -2.32 -10.99 -32.33
C GLY A 186 -0.95 -10.79 -32.99
N SER A 187 -0.46 -9.55 -33.10
CA SER A 187 0.84 -9.24 -33.71
C SER A 187 1.96 -9.18 -32.67
N SER A 188 3.18 -9.53 -33.05
CA SER A 188 4.38 -9.26 -32.25
C SER A 188 4.55 -7.77 -31.88
N ARG A 189 3.99 -6.85 -32.68
CA ARG A 189 3.98 -5.42 -32.37
C ARG A 189 3.18 -5.10 -31.11
N GLN A 190 2.08 -5.82 -30.85
CA GLN A 190 1.30 -5.69 -29.61
C GLN A 190 2.16 -6.04 -28.40
N MET A 191 2.86 -7.17 -28.45
CA MET A 191 3.76 -7.60 -27.37
C MET A 191 4.93 -6.63 -27.17
N PHE A 192 5.48 -6.06 -28.24
CA PHE A 192 6.51 -5.04 -28.14
C PHE A 192 5.99 -3.77 -27.44
N THR A 193 4.79 -3.29 -27.79
CA THR A 193 4.18 -2.14 -27.10
C THR A 193 3.87 -2.44 -25.63
N SER A 194 3.48 -3.68 -25.32
CA SER A 194 3.29 -4.18 -23.95
C SER A 194 4.58 -4.10 -23.14
N LEU A 195 5.68 -4.57 -23.72
CA LEU A 195 6.99 -4.57 -23.09
C LEU A 195 7.50 -3.14 -22.85
N ALA A 196 7.32 -2.24 -23.83
CA ALA A 196 7.66 -0.83 -23.66
C ALA A 196 6.84 -0.19 -22.52
N ALA A 197 5.54 -0.46 -22.45
CA ALA A 197 4.68 0.00 -21.36
C ALA A 197 5.11 -0.58 -20.00
N SER A 198 5.48 -1.86 -19.93
CA SER A 198 5.92 -2.48 -18.67
C SER A 198 7.20 -1.83 -18.14
N PHE A 199 8.16 -1.47 -19.00
CA PHE A 199 9.35 -0.73 -18.58
C PHE A 199 9.04 0.67 -18.04
N LEU A 200 8.07 1.37 -18.62
CA LEU A 200 7.59 2.65 -18.07
C LEU A 200 7.00 2.46 -16.67
N PHE A 201 6.24 1.39 -16.46
CA PHE A 201 5.70 1.08 -15.13
C PHE A 201 6.81 0.71 -14.15
N VAL A 202 7.77 -0.16 -14.51
CA VAL A 202 8.96 -0.44 -13.69
C VAL A 202 9.64 0.86 -13.24
N LYS A 203 9.87 1.80 -14.17
CA LYS A 203 10.48 3.09 -13.83
C LYS A 203 9.62 3.90 -12.85
N MET A 204 8.30 3.86 -12.99
CA MET A 204 7.40 4.53 -12.06
C MET A 204 7.44 3.93 -10.64
N TYR A 205 7.44 2.61 -10.48
CA TYR A 205 7.56 1.99 -9.15
C TYR A 205 8.90 2.32 -8.49
N SER A 206 10.00 2.13 -9.22
CA SER A 206 11.35 2.39 -8.72
C SER A 206 11.59 3.87 -8.37
N TYR A 207 10.92 4.80 -9.07
CA TYR A 207 11.03 6.23 -8.77
C TYR A 207 10.14 6.69 -7.60
N CYS A 208 8.92 6.13 -7.49
CA CYS A 208 7.96 6.63 -6.51
C CYS A 208 8.13 5.99 -5.14
N ASN A 209 8.40 4.68 -5.04
CA ASN A 209 8.39 3.92 -3.79
C ASN A 209 7.19 4.32 -2.89
N PRO A 210 5.97 4.03 -3.37
CA PRO A 210 4.75 4.57 -2.80
C PRO A 210 4.31 3.89 -1.50
N TYR A 211 4.84 2.71 -1.15
CA TYR A 211 4.33 1.90 -0.04
C TYR A 211 4.88 2.38 1.31
N VAL A 212 4.13 2.15 2.38
CA VAL A 212 4.59 2.47 3.75
C VAL A 212 5.71 1.54 4.21
N LEU A 213 5.65 0.28 3.80
CA LEU A 213 6.67 -0.72 4.11
C LEU A 213 7.66 -0.81 2.95
N ASP A 214 8.95 -0.58 3.25
CA ASP A 214 10.05 -0.73 2.28
C ASP A 214 10.05 -2.13 1.61
N SER A 215 9.59 -3.17 2.32
CA SER A 215 9.47 -4.54 1.77
C SER A 215 8.45 -4.63 0.64
N ASP A 216 7.35 -3.86 0.72
CA ASP A 216 6.26 -3.89 -0.25
C ASP A 216 6.67 -3.14 -1.53
N ASP A 217 7.45 -2.06 -1.41
CA ASP A 217 8.06 -1.38 -2.55
C ASP A 217 8.99 -2.33 -3.34
N ILE A 218 9.89 -3.02 -2.64
CA ILE A 218 10.82 -3.98 -3.26
C ILE A 218 10.04 -5.11 -3.95
N LEU A 219 9.00 -5.63 -3.29
CA LEU A 219 8.16 -6.68 -3.87
C LEU A 219 7.41 -6.16 -5.11
N ALA A 220 6.79 -4.98 -5.03
CA ALA A 220 6.05 -4.39 -6.15
C ALA A 220 6.96 -4.11 -7.35
N GLU A 221 8.17 -3.59 -7.13
CA GLU A 221 9.16 -3.40 -8.18
C GLU A 221 9.57 -4.75 -8.81
N THR A 222 9.84 -5.76 -7.98
CA THR A 222 10.20 -7.11 -8.42
C THR A 222 9.11 -7.73 -9.31
N VAL A 223 7.84 -7.56 -8.93
CA VAL A 223 6.69 -8.02 -9.72
C VAL A 223 6.65 -7.35 -11.10
N GLN A 224 6.95 -6.05 -11.19
CA GLN A 224 7.00 -5.36 -12.49
C GLN A 224 8.14 -5.88 -13.37
N TRP A 225 9.32 -6.12 -12.79
CA TRP A 225 10.45 -6.70 -13.52
C TRP A 225 10.12 -8.10 -14.07
N VAL A 226 9.52 -8.96 -13.25
CA VAL A 226 9.11 -10.30 -13.67
C VAL A 226 8.01 -10.26 -14.73
N THR A 227 7.09 -9.30 -14.65
CA THR A 227 6.08 -9.06 -15.69
C THR A 227 6.75 -8.66 -17.02
N ALA A 228 7.71 -7.74 -16.99
CA ALA A 228 8.47 -7.33 -18.18
C ALA A 228 9.23 -8.50 -18.81
N LEU A 229 9.91 -9.32 -17.99
CA LEU A 229 10.61 -10.52 -18.46
C LEU A 229 9.65 -11.54 -19.08
N THR A 230 8.48 -11.75 -18.47
CA THR A 230 7.46 -12.67 -18.99
C THR A 230 6.97 -12.22 -20.37
N ILE A 231 6.69 -10.92 -20.53
CA ILE A 231 6.27 -10.34 -21.82
C ILE A 231 7.42 -10.40 -22.84
N GLY A 232 8.67 -10.19 -22.40
CA GLY A 232 9.85 -10.32 -23.27
C GLY A 232 10.05 -11.74 -23.81
N ILE A 233 9.89 -12.77 -22.97
CA ILE A 233 9.95 -14.17 -23.40
C ILE A 233 8.78 -14.48 -24.34
N ALA A 234 7.57 -14.00 -24.03
CA ALA A 234 6.41 -14.16 -24.91
C ALA A 234 6.64 -13.51 -26.28
N LEU A 235 7.26 -12.34 -26.34
CA LEU A 235 7.63 -11.68 -27.59
C LEU A 235 8.62 -12.53 -28.40
N MET A 236 9.67 -13.08 -27.76
CA MET A 236 10.64 -13.94 -28.44
C MET A 236 10.01 -15.21 -29.00
N LEU A 237 9.04 -15.80 -28.29
CA LEU A 237 8.23 -16.91 -28.79
C LEU A 237 7.37 -16.48 -29.98
N SER A 238 6.74 -15.30 -29.92
CA SER A 238 5.87 -14.80 -31.00
C SER A 238 6.63 -14.55 -32.31
N VAL A 239 7.90 -14.15 -32.23
CA VAL A 239 8.77 -13.90 -33.39
C VAL A 239 9.42 -15.19 -33.90
N GLY A 240 9.29 -16.30 -33.18
CA GLY A 240 9.89 -17.59 -33.54
C GLY A 240 11.39 -17.68 -33.23
N SER A 241 11.94 -16.75 -32.44
CA SER A 241 13.35 -16.77 -32.02
C SER A 241 13.67 -17.90 -31.04
N ILE A 242 12.66 -18.36 -30.29
CA ILE A 242 12.76 -19.45 -29.32
C ILE A 242 11.68 -20.47 -29.65
N SER A 243 12.02 -21.76 -29.65
CA SER A 243 11.04 -22.84 -29.86
C SER A 243 10.21 -23.09 -28.60
N SER A 244 8.91 -23.30 -28.77
CA SER A 244 8.00 -23.73 -27.70
C SER A 244 8.38 -25.13 -27.20
N SER A 245 9.19 -25.19 -26.15
CA SER A 245 9.67 -26.43 -25.54
C SER A 245 9.20 -26.54 -24.09
N GLY A 246 9.12 -27.77 -23.57
CA GLY A 246 8.79 -27.99 -22.16
C GLY A 246 9.74 -27.25 -21.20
N PHE A 247 11.00 -27.06 -21.61
CA PHE A 247 11.97 -26.26 -20.86
C PHE A 247 11.54 -24.79 -20.72
N VAL A 248 11.12 -24.14 -21.81
CA VAL A 248 10.65 -22.74 -21.77
C VAL A 248 9.40 -22.62 -20.90
N GLY A 249 8.48 -23.59 -20.98
CA GLY A 249 7.31 -23.66 -20.10
C GLY A 249 7.69 -23.77 -18.62
N ALA A 250 8.60 -24.69 -18.27
CA ALA A 250 9.09 -24.86 -16.90
C ALA A 250 9.81 -23.60 -16.38
N MET A 251 10.58 -22.92 -17.24
CA MET A 251 11.24 -21.66 -16.92
C MET A 251 10.23 -20.55 -16.60
N LEU A 252 9.17 -20.39 -17.41
CA LEU A 252 8.12 -19.41 -17.16
C LEU A 252 7.36 -19.69 -15.85
N ILE A 253 7.04 -20.95 -15.57
CA ILE A 253 6.40 -21.34 -14.31
C ILE A 253 7.34 -21.06 -13.14
N GLY A 254 8.62 -21.43 -13.24
CA GLY A 254 9.63 -21.18 -12.22
C GLY A 254 9.80 -19.69 -11.91
N LEU A 255 9.75 -18.83 -12.93
CA LEU A 255 9.79 -17.37 -12.79
C LEU A 255 8.60 -16.82 -12.00
N GLN A 256 7.39 -17.38 -12.17
CA GLN A 256 6.20 -16.96 -11.42
C GLN A 256 6.21 -17.49 -9.98
N VAL A 257 6.62 -18.75 -9.80
CA VAL A 257 6.74 -19.37 -8.47
C VAL A 257 7.80 -18.67 -7.63
N SER A 258 8.91 -18.23 -8.23
CA SER A 258 9.97 -17.53 -7.48
C SER A 258 9.48 -16.22 -6.85
N VAL A 259 8.59 -15.48 -7.52
CA VAL A 259 7.96 -14.26 -6.96
C VAL A 259 7.07 -14.60 -5.76
N LEU A 260 6.27 -15.67 -5.85
CA LEU A 260 5.43 -16.11 -4.74
C LEU A 260 6.26 -16.55 -3.53
N CYS A 261 7.35 -17.29 -3.76
CA CYS A 261 8.30 -17.67 -2.72
C CYS A 261 8.96 -16.44 -2.08
N PHE A 262 9.35 -15.45 -2.89
CA PHE A 262 9.95 -14.20 -2.40
C PHE A 262 8.95 -13.39 -1.57
N ALA A 263 7.70 -13.26 -2.01
CA ALA A 263 6.63 -12.62 -1.24
C ALA A 263 6.38 -13.33 0.10
N ALA A 264 6.31 -14.66 0.10
CA ALA A 264 6.15 -15.45 1.31
C ALA A 264 7.34 -15.26 2.28
N TYR A 265 8.56 -15.21 1.76
CA TYR A 265 9.76 -14.95 2.54
C TYR A 265 9.73 -13.58 3.21
N LEU A 266 9.40 -12.51 2.47
CA LEU A 266 9.28 -11.16 3.03
C LEU A 266 8.18 -11.10 4.11
N CYS A 267 7.03 -11.73 3.85
CA CYS A 267 5.93 -11.80 4.81
C CYS A 267 6.35 -12.51 6.11
N LEU A 268 7.10 -13.63 6.02
CA LEU A 268 7.63 -14.33 7.20
C LEU A 268 8.61 -13.46 7.99
N ILE A 269 9.46 -12.67 7.33
CA ILE A 269 10.36 -11.72 7.99
C ILE A 269 9.55 -10.67 8.75
N THR A 270 8.58 -10.03 8.10
CA THR A 270 7.74 -9.00 8.71
C THR A 270 6.94 -9.55 9.89
N LEU A 271 6.40 -10.76 9.77
CA LEU A 271 5.72 -11.42 10.90
C LEU A 271 6.68 -11.74 12.05
N ASN A 272 7.89 -12.20 11.75
CA ASN A 272 8.88 -12.50 12.78
C ASN A 272 9.32 -11.22 13.51
N THR A 273 9.46 -10.08 12.82
CA THR A 273 9.77 -8.80 13.47
C THR A 273 8.65 -8.36 14.40
N GLU A 274 7.38 -8.47 13.97
CA GLU A 274 6.22 -8.15 14.81
C GLU A 274 6.16 -9.05 16.05
N ILE A 275 6.33 -10.37 15.88
CA ILE A 275 6.31 -11.33 16.99
C ILE A 275 7.43 -11.04 17.99
N ASN A 276 8.66 -10.79 17.52
CA ASN A 276 9.79 -10.48 18.40
C ASN A 276 9.55 -9.18 19.19
N PHE A 277 8.99 -8.17 18.53
CA PHE A 277 8.57 -6.94 19.19
C PHE A 277 7.53 -7.20 20.29
N PHE A 278 6.49 -8.00 20.02
CA PHE A 278 5.48 -8.35 21.04
C PHE A 278 6.06 -9.18 22.20
N LEU A 279 7.03 -10.07 21.93
CA LEU A 279 7.70 -10.88 22.95
C LEU A 279 8.62 -10.04 23.87
N GLU A 280 9.12 -8.91 23.38
CA GLU A 280 9.93 -7.97 24.17
C GLU A 280 9.09 -7.01 25.03
N TRP A 281 7.78 -6.94 24.79
CA TRP A 281 6.87 -6.06 25.53
C TRP A 281 6.85 -6.42 27.03
N PRO A 282 6.97 -5.43 27.96
CA PRO A 282 7.06 -5.66 29.40
C PRO A 282 5.92 -6.48 30.04
N ILE A 283 4.77 -6.61 29.37
CA ILE A 283 3.62 -7.41 29.82
C ILE A 283 3.89 -8.93 29.64
N PHE A 284 4.69 -9.33 28.65
CA PHE A 284 5.05 -10.72 28.37
C PHE A 284 6.40 -11.16 28.96
N LYS A 285 7.17 -10.23 29.55
CA LYS A 285 8.37 -10.53 30.34
C LYS A 285 8.18 -11.47 31.57
N PRO A 286 7.02 -11.59 32.25
CA PRO A 286 6.95 -12.46 33.43
C PRO A 286 7.01 -13.96 33.08
N VAL A 287 6.84 -14.36 31.81
CA VAL A 287 6.90 -15.78 31.41
C VAL A 287 8.34 -16.28 31.21
N LYS A 288 9.30 -15.40 30.86
CA LYS A 288 10.73 -15.78 30.75
C LYS A 288 11.44 -15.95 32.10
N ARG A 289 10.87 -15.46 33.21
CA ARG A 289 11.51 -15.51 34.54
C ARG A 289 11.44 -16.87 35.24
N PHE A 290 10.65 -17.82 34.72
CA PHE A 290 10.50 -19.14 35.34
C PHE A 290 11.50 -20.19 34.83
N HIS A 291 12.15 -19.95 33.67
CA HIS A 291 13.02 -20.95 33.04
C HIS A 291 14.53 -20.70 33.21
N SER A 292 14.96 -19.58 33.83
CA SER A 292 16.37 -19.24 34.00
C SER A 292 16.92 -19.44 35.43
N ARG A 293 16.17 -20.12 36.33
CA ARG A 293 16.70 -20.49 37.66
C ARG A 293 17.59 -21.74 37.66
N VAL A 294 17.88 -22.31 36.49
CA VAL A 294 18.82 -23.44 36.32
C VAL A 294 19.77 -23.15 35.16
N SER A 295 20.61 -22.13 35.29
CA SER A 295 21.99 -22.16 34.80
C SER A 295 22.71 -20.88 35.19
N THR A 296 23.77 -21.01 36.00
CA THR A 296 25.02 -20.22 35.99
C THR A 296 24.89 -18.69 36.05
N MET A 297 25.11 -18.05 37.21
CA MET A 297 26.44 -17.57 37.66
C MET A 297 27.32 -16.97 36.54
N ASN A 298 27.64 -15.68 36.71
CA ASN A 298 28.69 -14.87 36.07
C ASN A 298 28.49 -14.43 34.60
N PHE A 299 28.27 -13.12 34.38
CA PHE A 299 29.22 -12.21 33.70
C PHE A 299 28.60 -10.79 33.58
N GLN A 300 29.45 -9.76 33.74
CA GLN A 300 29.13 -8.33 33.75
C GLN A 300 29.30 -7.66 32.36
N SER A 301 28.74 -6.45 32.25
CA SER A 301 29.06 -5.37 31.28
C SER A 301 28.36 -5.47 29.91
N LYS A 302 28.02 -4.38 29.19
CA LYS A 302 27.93 -2.93 29.40
C LYS A 302 27.25 -2.37 28.12
N ASP A 303 26.61 -1.21 28.25
CA ASP A 303 26.33 -0.20 27.20
C ASP A 303 25.33 -0.50 26.06
N SER A 304 24.17 0.18 26.06
CA SER A 304 23.91 1.37 25.20
C SER A 304 22.41 1.74 25.09
N THR A 305 22.07 2.85 25.75
CA THR A 305 21.07 3.90 25.42
C THR A 305 19.81 3.55 24.62
N ALA A 306 18.69 3.42 25.34
CA ALA A 306 17.35 3.67 24.82
C ALA A 306 16.94 5.12 25.11
N VAL A 307 16.65 5.91 24.07
CA VAL A 307 16.06 7.24 24.19
C VAL A 307 14.57 7.05 24.51
N ILE A 308 14.14 7.47 25.69
CA ILE A 308 12.74 7.43 26.13
C ILE A 308 12.15 8.81 25.91
N TYR A 309 11.14 8.93 25.04
CA TYR A 309 10.37 10.18 24.89
C TYR A 309 9.32 10.29 26.03
N PRO A 310 9.19 11.45 26.70
CA PRO A 310 8.15 11.67 27.68
C PRO A 310 6.77 11.82 27.03
N LYS A 311 5.73 11.35 27.73
CA LYS A 311 4.32 11.28 27.27
C LYS A 311 3.55 12.60 27.36
N ASP A 312 4.21 13.71 27.67
CA ASP A 312 3.54 14.98 27.94
C ASP A 312 3.93 15.97 26.83
N GLY A 313 2.94 16.34 26.01
CA GLY A 313 3.05 17.18 24.83
C GLY A 313 3.53 18.60 25.11
N SER A 314 4.81 18.74 25.46
CA SER A 314 5.52 20.01 25.56
C SER A 314 6.56 20.09 24.45
N PHE A 315 6.50 21.20 23.72
CA PHE A 315 7.40 21.56 22.62
C PHE A 315 8.86 21.61 23.10
N TYR A 316 9.77 20.93 22.40
CA TYR A 316 11.20 21.16 22.52
C TYR A 316 11.62 22.08 21.37
N ASN A 317 12.10 23.27 21.69
CA ASN A 317 12.62 24.25 20.72
C ASN A 317 14.16 24.12 20.67
N PRO A 318 14.77 23.61 19.59
CA PRO A 318 16.22 23.45 19.48
C PRO A 318 16.82 24.65 18.72
N GLU A 319 16.68 25.86 19.26
CA GLU A 319 17.42 27.04 18.80
C GLU A 319 18.06 27.75 20.00
N THR A 320 19.07 27.11 20.57
CA THR A 320 20.15 27.80 21.31
C THR A 320 21.37 26.89 21.32
N GLU A 321 22.36 27.21 20.50
CA GLU A 321 23.72 26.66 20.62
C GLU A 321 24.29 27.05 21.99
N PRO A 322 24.97 26.16 22.74
CA PRO A 322 25.68 26.57 23.93
C PRO A 322 27.01 27.19 23.52
N GLU A 323 27.06 28.51 23.67
CA GLU A 323 28.26 29.33 23.74
C GLU A 323 29.17 28.80 24.87
N TYR A 324 30.42 28.47 24.53
CA TYR A 324 31.43 28.09 25.50
C TYR A 324 31.95 29.35 26.18
N ASP A 325 31.73 29.51 27.48
CA ASP A 325 32.56 30.41 28.29
C ASP A 325 32.98 29.76 29.61
N THR A 326 34.24 30.01 29.90
CA THR A 326 35.05 29.52 31.00
C THR A 326 34.88 30.40 32.25
N GLN A 327 35.15 29.80 33.42
CA GLN A 327 35.48 30.43 34.72
C GLN A 327 34.37 30.49 35.81
N ASP A 328 34.62 29.65 36.83
CA ASP A 328 34.71 29.92 38.27
C ASP A 328 33.54 30.55 39.09
N ASP A 329 33.50 30.05 40.33
CA ASP A 329 32.87 30.57 41.56
C ASP A 329 31.40 30.17 41.92
N CYS A 330 31.31 29.25 42.89
CA CYS A 330 30.18 29.07 43.81
C CYS A 330 30.18 30.18 44.90
N PRO A 331 29.16 30.32 45.79
CA PRO A 331 27.71 30.03 45.72
C PRO A 331 26.82 31.19 46.29
N ASN A 332 25.50 31.19 46.05
CA ASN A 332 24.50 31.45 47.12
C ASN A 332 23.05 31.11 46.69
N PRO A 333 22.15 30.81 47.65
CA PRO A 333 20.90 30.09 47.47
C PRO A 333 19.68 31.02 47.38
N GLY A 334 18.61 30.51 46.78
CA GLY A 334 17.26 30.98 47.07
C GLY A 334 16.36 31.02 45.84
N ALA A 335 15.58 29.96 45.64
CA ALA A 335 14.12 30.03 45.55
C ALA A 335 13.55 28.67 45.12
N GLY A 336 13.07 27.92 46.11
CA GLY A 336 11.88 27.06 45.99
C GLY A 336 11.79 26.01 44.87
N MET A 337 12.38 24.84 45.09
CA MET A 337 11.76 23.58 44.67
C MET A 337 11.96 22.50 45.73
N LYS A 338 10.84 21.93 46.20
CA LYS A 338 10.80 20.78 47.10
C LYS A 338 11.29 19.54 46.35
N TYR A 339 12.45 19.02 46.71
CA TYR A 339 12.86 17.67 46.33
C TYR A 339 12.32 16.67 47.35
N ILE A 340 11.56 15.69 46.87
CA ILE A 340 11.25 14.46 47.63
C ILE A 340 12.54 13.65 47.68
N LYS A 341 13.07 13.50 48.90
CA LYS A 341 14.19 12.65 49.27
C LYS A 341 13.95 11.21 48.80
N ALA A 342 14.89 10.65 48.03
CA ALA A 342 15.09 9.22 47.93
C ALA A 342 16.43 8.89 48.60
N ASP A 343 16.38 8.11 49.67
CA ASP A 343 17.53 7.66 50.42
C ASP A 343 18.43 6.78 49.55
N CYS A 344 19.69 7.20 49.38
CA CYS A 344 20.80 6.33 49.02
C CYS A 344 21.91 6.54 50.04
N SER A 345 21.79 5.84 51.16
CA SER A 345 22.88 5.58 52.08
C SER A 345 23.81 4.54 51.45
N PHE A 346 25.05 4.96 51.14
CA PHE A 346 26.17 4.05 50.94
C PHE A 346 27.35 4.60 51.75
N GLU A 347 27.74 3.81 52.75
CA GLU A 347 28.82 4.08 53.71
C GLU A 347 30.15 3.59 53.12
N PRO A 348 31.25 4.35 53.19
CA PRO A 348 32.53 3.93 52.62
C PRO A 348 33.33 3.05 53.60
N GLU A 349 33.61 1.81 53.18
CA GLU A 349 34.55 0.92 53.86
C GLU A 349 36.00 1.40 53.68
N LYS A 350 36.69 1.58 54.81
CA LYS A 350 38.09 2.00 54.94
C LYS A 350 39.05 0.92 54.45
N LYS A 351 40.08 1.32 53.70
CA LYS A 351 41.35 0.58 53.58
C LYS A 351 42.31 1.00 54.69
N SER A 352 42.87 0.05 55.42
CA SER A 352 44.19 0.19 56.07
C SER A 352 44.84 -1.17 56.30
N SER A 353 46.08 -1.25 55.80
CA SER A 353 47.19 -2.18 56.12
C SER A 353 47.10 -3.63 55.69
#